data_AF-A0A843WXW8-F1
#
_entry.id   AF-A0A843WXW8-F1
#
_cell.length_a   1.000
_cell.length_b   1.000
_cell.length_c   1.000
_cell.angle_alpha   90.00
_cell.angle_beta   90.00
_cell.angle_gamma   90.00
#
_symmetry.space_group_name_H-M   'P 1'
#
loop_
_entity.id
_entity.type
_entity.pdbx_description
1 polymer ?
#
loop_
_entity_poly.entity_id
_entity_poly.type
_entity_poly.pdbx_seq_one_letter_code
_entity_poly.pdbx_strand_id
1 'polypeptide(L)'
;EEGIEVGALGGLGLVKVIDIVADKPGHGGGKTRLAGTGRAVEEVPLLPYVAQGQTMQMMYKVIGQELESMNSNQHPQDYLNFYCLGSLELEDTSDANNQDSEKNASALSQSSRRFMIYVHSKGMIVDDDYVILGSANINQRSLDGSRDTEIAMGAYQPHHTWAEKKRYPHGQVHGYRMSLWAEHLGIVRNCFEEPHTLECVSSVNEIAEKNWKIYMSGEMKPLQGHLLKYPVKVEANGKVGPLPDCEEFPDVGVLEFLTKIDATVTVLNYATLI
;
A
#
# COMPACT_ATOMS: atom_id res chain seq x y z
N GLU A 1 -5.99 24.44 29.00
CA GLU A 1 -6.48 23.11 29.41
C GLU A 1 -7.89 22.95 28.88
N GLU A 2 -8.01 22.50 27.63
CA GLU A 2 -9.24 21.91 27.13
C GLU A 2 -8.80 20.55 26.62
N GLY A 3 -9.12 19.53 27.42
CA GLY A 3 -8.77 18.15 27.14
C GLY A 3 -9.50 17.68 25.89
N ILE A 4 -8.76 17.03 25.00
CA ILE A 4 -9.34 16.22 23.94
C ILE A 4 -10.11 15.10 24.64
N GLU A 5 -11.44 15.23 24.70
CA GLU A 5 -12.33 14.14 25.07
C GLU A 5 -12.18 13.05 24.02
N VAL A 6 -11.51 11.96 24.40
CA VAL A 6 -11.42 10.72 23.61
C VAL A 6 -12.77 10.01 23.71
N GLY A 7 -13.76 10.59 23.03
CA GLY A 7 -15.10 10.03 22.90
C GLY A 7 -15.10 8.91 21.86
N ALA A 8 -15.29 7.68 22.33
CA ALA A 8 -15.70 6.51 21.56
C ALA A 8 -14.81 6.13 20.36
N LEU A 9 -13.72 5.41 20.63
CA LEU A 9 -13.06 4.49 19.68
C LEU A 9 -13.93 3.26 19.29
N GLY A 10 -15.26 3.34 19.48
CA GLY A 10 -16.21 2.32 19.09
C GLY A 10 -16.85 2.67 17.75
N GLY A 11 -16.27 2.18 16.65
CA GLY A 11 -16.96 2.16 15.35
C GLY A 11 -16.20 2.73 14.15
N LEU A 12 -15.01 3.31 14.31
CA LEU A 12 -14.19 3.75 13.18
C LEU A 12 -13.35 2.58 12.67
N GLY A 13 -13.99 1.64 11.98
CA GLY A 13 -13.30 0.69 11.11
C GLY A 13 -12.77 1.44 9.89
N LEU A 14 -11.68 2.16 10.12
CA LEU A 14 -11.03 3.01 9.15
C LEU A 14 -10.20 2.11 8.21
N VAL A 15 -10.85 1.40 7.29
CA VAL A 15 -10.13 0.84 6.12
C VAL A 15 -9.81 2.01 5.19
N LYS A 16 -8.83 2.82 5.59
CA LYS A 16 -8.15 3.72 4.67
C LYS A 16 -7.37 2.83 3.73
N VAL A 17 -7.82 2.71 2.48
CA VAL A 17 -6.94 2.29 1.38
C VAL A 17 -5.89 3.40 1.26
N ILE A 18 -4.80 3.28 2.02
CA ILE A 18 -3.65 4.17 1.90
C ILE A 18 -2.79 3.58 0.78
N ASP A 19 -3.13 3.92 -0.46
CA ASP A 19 -2.28 3.64 -1.60
C ASP A 19 -1.12 4.65 -1.62
N ILE A 20 0.02 4.25 -1.05
CA ILE A 20 1.27 5.00 -1.18
C ILE A 20 1.98 4.51 -2.44
N VAL A 21 1.86 5.29 -3.51
CA VAL A 21 2.66 5.13 -4.72
C VAL A 21 4.10 5.56 -4.45
N ALA A 22 5.05 4.65 -4.67
CA ALA A 22 6.44 5.02 -4.86
C ALA A 22 6.57 5.72 -6.23
N ASP A 23 6.79 7.03 -6.20
CA ASP A 23 7.08 7.84 -7.40
C ASP A 23 8.29 7.24 -8.14
N LYS A 24 8.15 6.96 -9.44
CA LYS A 24 9.33 6.73 -10.28
C LYS A 24 10.13 8.04 -10.27
N PRO A 25 11.44 8.04 -9.98
CA PRO A 25 12.22 9.26 -10.10
C PRO A 25 12.08 9.81 -11.52
N GLY A 26 11.60 11.06 -11.61
CA GLY A 26 11.42 11.74 -12.89
C GLY A 26 12.71 11.75 -13.70
N HIS A 27 12.57 11.77 -15.03
CA HIS A 27 13.66 11.88 -16.01
C HIS A 27 14.34 13.26 -15.96
N GLY A 28 14.88 13.64 -14.80
CA GLY A 28 15.75 14.79 -14.63
C GLY A 28 17.20 14.36 -14.82
N GLY A 29 17.74 14.57 -16.02
CA GLY A 29 19.11 14.19 -16.38
C GLY A 29 20.16 14.81 -15.46
N GLY A 30 20.79 13.97 -14.64
CA GLY A 30 21.98 14.31 -13.86
C GLY A 30 22.86 13.06 -13.71
N LYS A 31 23.63 12.72 -14.75
CA LYS A 31 24.62 11.63 -14.68
C LYS A 31 25.84 12.11 -13.87
N THR A 32 25.91 11.80 -12.59
CA THR A 32 27.15 11.97 -11.81
C THR A 32 28.04 10.75 -12.06
N ARG A 33 29.08 10.90 -12.87
CA ARG A 33 30.14 9.87 -13.03
C ARG A 33 31.02 9.86 -11.78
N LEU A 34 30.95 8.82 -10.97
CA LEU A 34 32.08 8.44 -10.12
C LEU A 34 33.11 7.68 -10.99
N ALA A 35 34.32 8.21 -11.04
CA ALA A 35 35.41 7.61 -11.80
C ALA A 35 35.83 6.29 -11.16
N GLY A 36 35.80 5.21 -11.94
CA GLY A 36 36.45 3.95 -11.58
C GLY A 36 35.50 2.80 -11.20
N THR A 37 34.60 2.42 -12.11
CA THR A 37 34.21 1.03 -12.46
C THR A 37 33.10 1.12 -13.49
N GLY A 38 33.17 0.33 -14.56
CA GLY A 38 32.32 0.43 -15.75
C GLY A 38 30.85 0.01 -15.58
N ARG A 39 30.25 0.15 -14.39
CA ARG A 39 28.81 -0.07 -14.20
C ARG A 39 28.13 1.27 -13.92
N ALA A 40 27.31 1.72 -14.87
CA ALA A 40 26.23 2.64 -14.55
C ALA A 40 25.14 1.83 -13.85
N VAL A 41 25.26 1.68 -12.53
CA VAL A 41 24.09 1.31 -11.73
C VAL A 41 23.32 2.62 -11.58
N GLU A 42 22.14 2.73 -12.18
CA GLU A 42 21.18 3.74 -11.74
C GLU A 42 20.93 3.45 -10.26
N GLU A 43 21.49 4.28 -9.37
CA GLU A 43 21.09 4.30 -7.98
C GLU A 43 19.60 4.65 -7.96
N VAL A 44 18.73 3.64 -7.80
CA VAL A 44 17.33 3.88 -7.47
C VAL A 44 17.37 4.67 -6.17
N PRO A 45 16.84 5.91 -6.12
CA PRO A 45 16.85 6.68 -4.89
C PRO A 45 16.04 5.90 -3.86
N LEU A 46 16.72 5.28 -2.89
CA LEU A 46 16.10 4.49 -1.82
C LEU A 46 15.28 5.35 -0.85
N LEU A 47 15.41 6.68 -0.93
CA LEU A 47 14.83 7.63 0.02
C LEU A 47 13.29 7.57 0.12
N PRO A 48 12.51 7.53 -0.98
CA PRO A 48 11.05 7.42 -0.90
C PRO A 48 10.61 6.11 -0.24
N TYR A 49 11.35 5.03 -0.51
CA TYR A 49 11.15 3.75 0.16
C TYR A 49 11.45 3.92 1.66
N VAL A 50 12.66 4.33 2.08
CA VAL A 50 12.96 4.51 3.52
C VAL A 50 11.91 5.36 4.26
N ALA A 51 11.42 6.45 3.65
CA ALA A 51 10.35 7.28 4.21
C ALA A 51 9.01 6.53 4.37
N GLN A 52 8.62 5.72 3.38
CA GLN A 52 7.44 4.86 3.47
C GLN A 52 7.56 3.87 4.64
N GLY A 53 8.73 3.24 4.81
CA GLY A 53 8.95 2.27 5.90
C GLY A 53 8.88 2.90 7.29
N GLN A 54 9.48 4.08 7.45
CA GLN A 54 9.38 4.87 8.67
C GLN A 54 7.94 5.30 8.97
N THR A 55 7.18 5.68 7.94
CA THR A 55 5.77 6.06 8.07
C THR A 55 4.94 4.87 8.56
N MET A 56 5.10 3.69 7.93
CA MET A 56 4.42 2.46 8.35
C MET A 56 4.81 2.09 9.79
N GLN A 57 6.10 2.16 10.13
CA GLN A 57 6.59 1.87 11.50
C GLN A 57 5.97 2.81 12.53
N MET A 58 5.88 4.11 12.24
CA MET A 58 5.25 5.08 13.14
C MET A 58 3.76 4.76 13.33
N MET A 59 3.02 4.54 12.24
CA MET A 59 1.58 4.25 12.30
C MET A 59 1.28 2.96 13.08
N TYR A 60 2.00 1.87 12.79
CA TYR A 60 1.80 0.61 13.49
C TYR A 60 2.21 0.69 14.96
N LYS A 61 3.26 1.45 15.30
CA LYS A 61 3.65 1.66 16.70
C LYS A 61 2.56 2.36 17.51
N VAL A 62 1.89 3.36 16.95
CA VAL A 62 0.75 4.01 17.61
C VAL A 62 -0.36 2.99 17.89
N ILE A 63 -0.74 2.20 16.90
CA ILE A 63 -1.79 1.17 17.05
C ILE A 63 -1.38 0.12 18.09
N GLY A 64 -0.14 -0.40 18.00
CA GLY A 64 0.38 -1.41 18.93
C GLY A 64 0.39 -0.92 20.37
N GLN A 65 0.83 0.33 20.60
CA GLN A 65 0.85 0.94 21.93
C GLN A 65 -0.56 1.10 22.52
N GLU A 66 -1.55 1.47 21.70
CA GLU A 66 -2.95 1.55 22.16
C GLU A 66 -3.55 0.17 22.46
N LEU A 67 -3.23 -0.85 21.66
CA LEU A 67 -3.69 -2.22 21.93
C LEU A 67 -3.08 -2.77 23.23
N GLU A 68 -1.79 -2.50 23.46
CA GLU A 68 -1.10 -2.82 24.72
C GLU A 68 -1.72 -2.08 25.92
N SER A 69 -2.01 -0.77 25.78
CA SER A 69 -2.60 0.04 26.85
C SER A 69 -3.99 -0.46 27.27
N MET A 70 -4.75 -1.00 26.31
CA MET A 70 -6.06 -1.58 26.53
C MET A 70 -6.03 -3.06 26.98
N ASN A 71 -4.86 -3.69 27.09
CA ASN A 71 -4.71 -5.15 27.29
C ASN A 71 -5.51 -5.96 26.24
N SER A 72 -5.53 -5.49 24.99
CA SER A 72 -6.24 -6.14 23.88
C SER A 72 -5.39 -7.26 23.29
N ASN A 73 -6.03 -8.37 22.92
CA ASN A 73 -5.39 -9.47 22.18
C ASN A 73 -5.52 -9.32 20.65
N GLN A 74 -6.03 -8.19 20.18
CA GLN A 74 -6.16 -7.89 18.75
C GLN A 74 -4.80 -7.55 18.14
N HIS A 75 -4.67 -7.71 16.83
CA HIS A 75 -3.46 -7.43 16.10
C HIS A 75 -3.53 -6.05 15.42
N PRO A 76 -2.42 -5.30 15.25
CA PRO A 76 -2.46 -4.01 14.53
C PRO A 76 -3.02 -4.10 13.10
N GLN A 77 -2.88 -5.26 12.45
CA GLN A 77 -3.44 -5.52 11.11
C GLN A 77 -4.95 -5.79 11.10
N ASP A 78 -5.61 -5.83 12.26
CA ASP A 78 -7.07 -5.78 12.35
C ASP A 78 -7.61 -4.36 12.06
N TYR A 79 -6.73 -3.34 12.12
CA TYR A 79 -7.09 -1.92 12.01
C TYR A 79 -6.41 -1.21 10.84
N LEU A 80 -5.17 -1.58 10.49
CA LEU A 80 -4.41 -0.95 9.42
C LEU A 80 -3.71 -2.01 8.55
N ASN A 81 -3.98 -1.97 7.26
CA ASN A 81 -3.39 -2.89 6.28
C ASN A 81 -2.80 -2.13 5.09
N PHE A 82 -1.68 -2.63 4.59
CA PHE A 82 -1.05 -2.14 3.37
C PHE A 82 -1.04 -3.27 2.35
N TYR A 83 -1.35 -2.93 1.11
CA TYR A 83 -1.39 -3.85 -0.01
C TYR A 83 -0.61 -3.27 -1.19
N CYS A 84 -0.32 -4.11 -2.17
CA CYS A 84 0.09 -3.69 -3.51
C CYS A 84 -0.67 -4.53 -4.54
N LEU A 85 -0.54 -4.19 -5.82
CA LEU A 85 -1.20 -4.91 -6.91
C LEU A 85 -0.18 -5.66 -7.76
N GLY A 86 -0.54 -6.86 -8.19
CA GLY A 86 0.26 -7.68 -9.10
C GLY A 86 -0.57 -8.51 -10.04
N SER A 87 0.06 -8.90 -11.15
CA SER A 87 -0.50 -9.81 -12.14
C SER A 87 0.46 -10.97 -12.37
N LEU A 88 -0.10 -12.11 -12.73
CA LEU A 88 0.62 -13.30 -13.21
C LEU A 88 -0.09 -13.83 -14.45
N GLU A 89 0.58 -13.79 -15.59
CA GLU A 89 0.02 -14.23 -16.87
C GLU A 89 0.24 -15.73 -17.08
N LEU A 90 -0.76 -16.47 -17.60
CA LEU A 90 -0.69 -17.93 -17.81
C LEU A 90 -0.42 -18.36 -19.26
N GLU A 91 -0.75 -17.52 -20.26
CA GLU A 91 -0.44 -17.76 -21.69
C GLU A 91 0.69 -16.86 -22.21
N ASP A 92 1.68 -17.43 -22.92
CA ASP A 92 2.73 -16.66 -23.60
C ASP A 92 2.09 -15.91 -24.78
N THR A 93 1.73 -14.65 -24.56
CA THR A 93 1.28 -13.76 -25.65
C THR A 93 2.45 -13.06 -26.35
N SER A 94 3.68 -13.35 -25.93
CA SER A 94 4.88 -12.77 -26.54
C SER A 94 5.19 -13.46 -27.88
N ASP A 95 4.73 -12.86 -28.98
CA ASP A 95 5.36 -12.97 -30.29
C ASP A 95 6.76 -12.30 -30.21
N ALA A 96 7.74 -12.94 -29.58
CA ALA A 96 9.08 -12.35 -29.42
C ALA A 96 10.21 -13.38 -29.52
N ASN A 97 10.65 -13.59 -30.76
CA ASN A 97 11.99 -14.05 -31.13
C ASN A 97 13.07 -13.03 -30.71
N ASN A 98 13.27 -12.78 -29.41
CA ASN A 98 14.41 -11.98 -28.94
C ASN A 98 15.18 -12.75 -27.87
N GLN A 99 16.26 -13.40 -28.34
CA GLN A 99 17.31 -13.97 -27.49
C GLN A 99 18.19 -12.84 -26.95
N ASP A 100 17.73 -12.12 -25.93
CA ASP A 100 18.64 -11.32 -25.11
C ASP A 100 18.94 -12.08 -23.81
N SER A 101 20.16 -12.61 -23.77
CA SER A 101 20.72 -13.43 -22.69
C SER A 101 21.34 -12.57 -21.58
N GLU A 102 20.64 -11.51 -21.17
CA GLU A 102 21.08 -10.66 -20.07
C GLU A 102 20.19 -10.85 -18.82
N LYS A 103 20.83 -11.07 -17.67
CA LYS A 103 20.22 -11.17 -16.33
C LYS A 103 19.67 -9.80 -15.86
N ASN A 104 18.81 -9.18 -16.64
CA ASN A 104 18.17 -7.92 -16.29
C ASN A 104 16.77 -8.21 -15.73
N ALA A 105 16.25 -7.34 -14.85
CA ALA A 105 14.94 -7.50 -14.20
C ALA A 105 13.80 -7.80 -15.20
N SER A 106 13.87 -7.23 -16.41
CA SER A 106 12.93 -7.50 -17.50
C SER A 106 12.93 -8.97 -17.95
N ALA A 107 14.08 -9.62 -18.05
CA ALA A 107 14.18 -11.02 -18.46
C ALA A 107 13.68 -11.97 -17.36
N LEU A 108 13.95 -11.62 -16.08
CA LEU A 108 13.42 -12.36 -14.94
C LEU A 108 11.90 -12.27 -14.88
N SER A 109 11.33 -11.06 -14.99
CA SER A 109 9.90 -10.81 -15.02
C SER A 109 9.19 -11.46 -16.22
N GLN A 110 9.85 -11.56 -17.38
CA GLN A 110 9.36 -12.33 -18.52
C GLN A 110 9.37 -13.84 -18.25
N SER A 111 10.39 -14.36 -17.55
CA SER A 111 10.48 -15.79 -17.22
C SER A 111 9.53 -16.22 -16.11
N SER A 112 9.32 -15.36 -15.11
CA SER A 112 8.41 -15.57 -13.98
C SER A 112 6.98 -15.13 -14.31
N ARG A 113 6.81 -14.37 -15.40
CA ARG A 113 5.54 -13.92 -15.98
C ARG A 113 4.64 -13.18 -14.99
N ARG A 114 5.29 -12.59 -14.00
CA ARG A 114 4.69 -11.76 -12.95
C ARG A 114 5.16 -10.34 -13.12
N PHE A 115 4.27 -9.39 -12.88
CA PHE A 115 4.59 -7.96 -12.88
C PHE A 115 3.73 -7.24 -11.85
N MET A 116 4.30 -6.19 -11.24
CA MET A 116 3.52 -5.27 -10.42
C MET A 116 2.54 -4.51 -11.31
N ILE A 117 1.29 -4.40 -10.87
CA ILE A 117 0.35 -3.45 -11.44
C ILE A 117 0.66 -2.11 -10.77
N TYR A 118 1.11 -1.14 -11.55
CA TYR A 118 1.50 0.16 -11.02
C TYR A 118 0.26 0.93 -10.57
N VAL A 119 0.11 1.08 -9.26
CA VAL A 119 -0.91 1.96 -8.68
C VAL A 119 -0.46 3.38 -8.93
N HIS A 120 -1.22 4.13 -9.74
CA HIS A 120 -1.00 5.56 -9.96
C HIS A 120 -2.15 6.41 -9.41
N SER A 121 -3.09 5.79 -8.71
CA SER A 121 -4.26 6.42 -8.11
C SER A 121 -3.86 7.39 -6.99
N LYS A 122 -4.58 8.51 -6.88
CA LYS A 122 -4.55 9.41 -5.73
C LYS A 122 -6.00 9.70 -5.33
N GLY A 123 -6.53 8.81 -4.50
CA GLY A 123 -7.92 8.89 -4.06
C GLY A 123 -8.09 8.31 -2.67
N MET A 124 -9.16 8.73 -2.01
CA MET A 124 -9.55 8.24 -0.70
C MET A 124 -11.07 8.11 -0.65
N ILE A 125 -11.55 6.97 -0.17
CA ILE A 125 -12.97 6.73 0.12
C ILE A 125 -13.09 6.67 1.64
N VAL A 126 -14.06 7.41 2.18
CA VAL A 126 -14.34 7.48 3.62
C VAL A 126 -15.79 7.10 3.84
N ASP A 127 -16.01 6.11 4.70
CA ASP A 127 -17.31 5.66 5.20
C ASP A 127 -18.38 5.33 4.13
N ASP A 128 -17.94 5.08 2.89
CA ASP A 128 -18.76 4.86 1.69
C ASP A 128 -19.74 6.00 1.32
N ASP A 129 -19.58 7.20 1.89
CA ASP A 129 -20.36 8.40 1.54
C ASP A 129 -19.54 9.60 1.06
N TYR A 130 -18.22 9.62 1.29
CA TYR A 130 -17.32 10.68 0.84
C TYR A 130 -16.16 10.12 0.02
N VAL A 131 -15.80 10.82 -1.06
CA VAL A 131 -14.65 10.48 -1.91
C VAL A 131 -13.81 11.72 -2.18
N ILE A 132 -12.48 11.58 -2.12
CA ILE A 132 -11.50 12.53 -2.65
C ILE A 132 -10.82 11.88 -3.84
N LEU A 133 -10.73 12.59 -4.96
CA LEU A 133 -9.99 12.17 -6.15
C LEU A 133 -9.14 13.34 -6.66
N GLY A 134 -7.89 13.10 -7.04
CA GLY A 134 -7.02 14.18 -7.51
C GLY A 134 -5.69 13.71 -8.06
N SER A 135 -4.73 14.64 -8.08
CA SER A 135 -3.35 14.40 -8.51
C SER A 135 -2.35 14.27 -7.34
N ALA A 136 -2.73 14.75 -6.15
CA ALA A 136 -1.85 14.84 -4.98
C ALA A 136 -1.52 13.47 -4.37
N ASN A 137 -0.24 13.08 -4.40
CA ASN A 137 0.24 11.91 -3.67
C ASN A 137 0.23 12.16 -2.15
N ILE A 138 0.20 11.10 -1.33
CA ILE A 138 0.38 11.23 0.12
C ILE A 138 1.87 11.38 0.43
N ASN A 139 2.42 12.56 0.16
CA ASN A 139 3.80 12.91 0.49
C ASN A 139 3.96 14.44 0.60
N GLN A 140 5.09 14.90 1.13
CA GLN A 140 5.35 16.33 1.30
C GLN A 140 5.36 17.08 -0.04
N ARG A 141 5.79 16.47 -1.16
CA ARG A 141 5.86 17.18 -2.45
C ARG A 141 4.48 17.64 -2.90
N SER A 142 3.48 16.77 -2.77
CA SER A 142 2.11 17.06 -3.18
C SER A 142 1.29 17.79 -2.10
N LEU A 143 1.51 17.51 -0.81
CA LEU A 143 0.67 18.04 0.28
C LEU A 143 1.14 19.39 0.88
N ASP A 144 2.34 19.83 0.56
CA ASP A 144 2.92 21.08 1.09
C ASP A 144 2.25 22.35 0.54
N GLY A 145 1.71 22.30 -0.69
CA GLY A 145 1.07 23.42 -1.36
C GLY A 145 2.03 24.48 -1.94
N SER A 146 3.32 24.47 -1.57
CA SER A 146 4.34 25.37 -2.13
C SER A 146 5.37 24.68 -3.03
N ARG A 147 5.24 23.35 -3.20
CA ARG A 147 6.09 22.52 -4.06
C ARG A 147 5.38 22.22 -5.39
N ASP A 148 4.74 21.06 -5.51
CA ASP A 148 3.99 20.73 -6.72
C ASP A 148 2.61 21.39 -6.69
N THR A 149 2.13 21.82 -7.87
CA THR A 149 0.74 22.29 -8.02
C THR A 149 -0.16 21.08 -8.22
N GLU A 150 -1.06 20.85 -7.27
CA GLU A 150 -1.98 19.73 -7.28
C GLU A 150 -3.44 20.20 -7.37
N ILE A 151 -4.31 19.31 -7.86
CA ILE A 151 -5.75 19.52 -7.85
C ILE A 151 -6.44 18.28 -7.28
N ALA A 152 -7.48 18.50 -6.47
CA ALA A 152 -8.32 17.43 -5.95
C ALA A 152 -9.78 17.91 -5.84
N MET A 153 -10.71 16.97 -6.01
CA MET A 153 -12.14 17.16 -5.78
C MET A 153 -12.59 16.23 -4.65
N GLY A 154 -13.27 16.81 -3.67
CA GLY A 154 -14.03 16.08 -2.66
C GLY A 154 -15.52 16.08 -3.04
N ALA A 155 -16.18 14.93 -2.97
CA ALA A 155 -17.58 14.79 -3.31
C ALA A 155 -18.29 13.82 -2.36
N TYR A 156 -19.58 14.10 -2.11
CA TYR A 156 -20.48 13.22 -1.38
C TYR A 156 -21.90 13.35 -1.94
N GLN A 157 -22.76 12.40 -1.58
CA GLN A 157 -24.17 12.41 -1.98
C GLN A 157 -25.04 12.72 -0.75
N PRO A 158 -25.68 13.90 -0.65
CA PRO A 158 -26.40 14.32 0.57
C PRO A 158 -27.45 13.30 1.06
N HIS A 159 -28.16 12.64 0.13
CA HIS A 159 -29.17 11.63 0.44
C HIS A 159 -28.59 10.22 0.68
N HIS A 160 -27.28 10.06 0.71
CA HIS A 160 -26.57 8.79 0.96
C HIS A 160 -25.45 9.02 1.97
N THR A 161 -25.77 9.66 3.09
CA THR A 161 -24.84 9.87 4.22
C THR A 161 -25.31 9.11 5.45
N TRP A 162 -24.38 8.86 6.37
CA TRP A 162 -24.70 8.31 7.69
C TRP A 162 -25.71 9.17 8.46
N ALA A 163 -25.53 10.49 8.44
CA ALA A 163 -26.36 11.45 9.17
C ALA A 163 -27.83 11.43 8.71
N GLU A 164 -28.06 11.35 7.40
CA GLU A 164 -29.41 11.38 6.83
C GLU A 164 -30.12 10.03 6.96
N LYS A 165 -29.42 8.93 6.61
CA LYS A 165 -30.05 7.61 6.50
C LYS A 165 -30.03 6.79 7.79
N LYS A 166 -29.17 7.13 8.75
CA LYS A 166 -28.94 6.34 9.99
C LYS A 166 -28.67 4.85 9.73
N ARG A 167 -28.17 4.53 8.53
CA ARG A 167 -27.74 3.21 8.08
C ARG A 167 -26.56 3.39 7.15
N TYR A 168 -25.85 2.28 6.90
CA TYR A 168 -24.70 2.27 6.03
C TYR A 168 -25.02 2.89 4.64
N PRO A 169 -24.19 3.83 4.15
CA PRO A 169 -24.37 4.45 2.85
C PRO A 169 -24.26 3.45 1.69
N HIS A 170 -25.31 3.40 0.86
CA HIS A 170 -25.29 2.69 -0.42
C HIS A 170 -25.55 3.68 -1.55
N GLY A 171 -24.58 4.57 -1.76
CA GLY A 171 -24.54 5.53 -2.86
C GLY A 171 -23.66 5.07 -4.02
N GLN A 172 -23.35 6.01 -4.91
CA GLN A 172 -22.33 5.87 -5.94
C GLN A 172 -20.93 5.69 -5.35
N VAL A 173 -20.63 6.31 -4.21
CA VAL A 173 -19.34 6.13 -3.52
C VAL A 173 -19.16 4.68 -3.07
N HIS A 174 -20.15 4.11 -2.38
CA HIS A 174 -20.22 2.67 -2.07
C HIS A 174 -20.07 1.79 -3.32
N GLY A 175 -20.83 2.07 -4.38
CA GLY A 175 -20.76 1.30 -5.62
C GLY A 175 -19.38 1.35 -6.28
N TYR A 176 -18.74 2.52 -6.27
CA TYR A 176 -17.38 2.71 -6.77
C TYR A 176 -16.37 1.89 -5.97
N ARG A 177 -16.45 1.94 -4.63
CA ARG A 177 -15.60 1.16 -3.73
C ARG A 177 -15.77 -0.35 -3.94
N MET A 178 -17.01 -0.83 -4.01
CA MET A 178 -17.31 -2.25 -4.32
C MET A 178 -16.78 -2.67 -5.70
N SER A 179 -16.84 -1.79 -6.71
CA SER A 179 -16.31 -2.07 -8.05
C SER A 179 -14.79 -2.22 -8.04
N LEU A 180 -14.06 -1.33 -7.36
CA LEU A 180 -12.60 -1.43 -7.20
C LEU A 180 -12.23 -2.71 -6.46
N TRP A 181 -12.97 -3.06 -5.40
CA TRP A 181 -12.73 -4.28 -4.65
C TRP A 181 -13.04 -5.52 -5.49
N ALA A 182 -14.08 -5.52 -6.32
CA ALA A 182 -14.37 -6.62 -7.23
C ALA A 182 -13.22 -6.85 -8.23
N GLU A 183 -12.61 -5.77 -8.75
CA GLU A 183 -11.43 -5.84 -9.61
C GLU A 183 -10.21 -6.39 -8.85
N HIS A 184 -9.87 -5.80 -7.70
CA HIS A 184 -8.64 -6.13 -6.98
C HIS A 184 -8.72 -7.47 -6.26
N LEU A 185 -9.89 -7.87 -5.76
CA LEU A 185 -10.09 -9.16 -5.08
C LEU A 185 -10.53 -10.25 -6.05
N GLY A 186 -11.04 -9.90 -7.24
CA GLY A 186 -11.56 -10.85 -8.24
C GLY A 186 -12.82 -11.60 -7.81
N ILE A 187 -13.46 -11.19 -6.71
CA ILE A 187 -14.72 -11.72 -6.19
C ILE A 187 -15.50 -10.64 -5.44
N VAL A 188 -16.80 -10.87 -5.27
CA VAL A 188 -17.68 -10.08 -4.42
C VAL A 188 -18.23 -10.97 -3.30
N ARG A 189 -18.21 -10.47 -2.06
CA ARG A 189 -18.75 -11.13 -0.86
C ARG A 189 -19.59 -10.15 -0.06
N ASN A 190 -20.58 -10.66 0.67
CA ASN A 190 -21.44 -9.83 1.52
C ASN A 190 -20.65 -9.10 2.62
N CYS A 191 -19.60 -9.72 3.19
CA CYS A 191 -18.77 -9.07 4.19
C CYS A 191 -18.05 -7.81 3.64
N PHE A 192 -17.85 -7.70 2.33
CA PHE A 192 -17.28 -6.50 1.72
C PHE A 192 -18.24 -5.31 1.74
N GLU A 193 -19.54 -5.51 1.96
CA GLU A 193 -20.47 -4.40 2.13
C GLU A 193 -20.21 -3.62 3.43
N GLU A 194 -19.60 -4.26 4.42
CA GLU A 194 -19.29 -3.70 5.73
C GLU A 194 -17.76 -3.72 6.01
N PRO A 195 -16.97 -2.84 5.38
CA PRO A 195 -15.50 -2.83 5.45
C PRO A 195 -14.94 -2.62 6.86
N HIS A 196 -15.75 -2.08 7.78
CA HIS A 196 -15.36 -1.84 9.17
C HIS A 196 -15.33 -3.12 10.03
N THR A 197 -15.86 -4.24 9.54
CA THR A 197 -15.95 -5.50 10.30
C THR A 197 -14.65 -6.30 10.25
N LEU A 198 -14.31 -6.98 11.35
CA LEU A 198 -13.14 -7.88 11.40
C LEU A 198 -13.25 -9.04 10.39
N GLU A 199 -14.46 -9.52 10.12
CA GLU A 199 -14.71 -10.54 9.10
C GLU A 199 -14.26 -10.05 7.71
N CYS A 200 -14.61 -8.80 7.36
CA CYS A 200 -14.21 -8.20 6.11
C CYS A 200 -12.68 -8.06 6.01
N VAL A 201 -12.06 -7.51 7.05
CA VAL A 201 -10.59 -7.34 7.12
C VAL A 201 -9.88 -8.68 7.00
N SER A 202 -10.31 -9.71 7.74
CA SER A 202 -9.75 -11.07 7.64
C SER A 202 -9.91 -11.63 6.23
N SER A 203 -11.10 -11.51 5.63
CA SER A 203 -11.35 -12.02 4.28
C SER A 203 -10.47 -11.34 3.23
N VAL A 204 -10.21 -10.03 3.34
CA VAL A 204 -9.32 -9.31 2.42
C VAL A 204 -7.87 -9.74 2.62
N ASN A 205 -7.43 -9.81 3.88
CA ASN A 205 -6.07 -10.23 4.24
C ASN A 205 -5.76 -11.67 3.78
N GLU A 206 -6.70 -12.60 3.94
CA GLU A 206 -6.55 -13.99 3.48
C GLU A 206 -6.31 -14.08 1.97
N ILE A 207 -7.06 -13.30 1.18
CA ILE A 207 -6.89 -13.24 -0.28
C ILE A 207 -5.52 -12.66 -0.62
N ALA A 208 -5.16 -11.53 -0.01
CA ALA A 208 -3.91 -10.84 -0.25
C ALA A 208 -2.68 -11.70 0.11
N GLU A 209 -2.74 -12.43 1.22
CA GLU A 209 -1.68 -13.36 1.66
C GLU A 209 -1.56 -14.59 0.76
N LYS A 210 -2.69 -15.18 0.37
CA LYS A 210 -2.69 -16.32 -0.55
C LYS A 210 -2.11 -15.91 -1.91
N ASN A 211 -2.51 -14.74 -2.42
CA ASN A 211 -1.97 -14.23 -3.66
C ASN A 211 -0.48 -13.92 -3.55
N TRP A 212 -0.02 -13.31 -2.46
CA TRP A 212 1.41 -13.09 -2.24
C TRP A 212 2.21 -14.39 -2.26
N LYS A 213 1.74 -15.44 -1.59
CA LYS A 213 2.40 -16.76 -1.59
C LYS A 213 2.53 -17.35 -3.00
N ILE A 214 1.48 -17.24 -3.81
CA ILE A 214 1.50 -17.71 -5.21
C ILE A 214 2.44 -16.83 -6.05
N TYR A 215 2.35 -15.50 -5.90
CA TYR A 215 3.19 -14.53 -6.60
C TYR A 215 4.68 -14.77 -6.33
N MET A 216 5.03 -15.20 -5.12
CA MET A 216 6.40 -15.51 -4.70
C MET A 216 6.87 -16.92 -5.06
N SER A 217 5.98 -17.91 -5.17
CA SER A 217 6.38 -19.32 -5.30
C SER A 217 7.04 -19.67 -6.63
N GLY A 218 6.86 -18.83 -7.65
CA GLY A 218 7.30 -19.11 -9.03
C GLY A 218 6.43 -20.17 -9.72
N GLU A 219 5.35 -20.62 -9.08
CA GLU A 219 4.38 -21.51 -9.72
C GLU A 219 3.46 -20.70 -10.65
N MET A 220 3.27 -21.20 -11.87
CA MET A 220 2.37 -20.60 -12.87
C MET A 220 0.91 -20.92 -12.55
N LYS A 221 0.38 -20.29 -11.49
CA LYS A 221 -1.01 -20.43 -11.03
C LYS A 221 -1.72 -19.07 -11.08
N PRO A 222 -3.00 -19.02 -11.50
CA PRO A 222 -3.73 -17.77 -11.54
C PRO A 222 -3.89 -17.20 -10.13
N LEU A 223 -3.75 -15.88 -10.00
CA LEU A 223 -4.08 -15.14 -8.78
C LEU A 223 -5.59 -14.96 -8.65
N GLN A 224 -6.05 -14.84 -7.40
CA GLN A 224 -7.42 -14.42 -7.12
C GLN A 224 -7.48 -12.88 -7.19
N GLY A 225 -7.83 -12.33 -8.35
CA GLY A 225 -7.72 -10.89 -8.58
C GLY A 225 -6.26 -10.43 -8.62
N HIS A 226 -6.00 -9.25 -8.06
CA HIS A 226 -4.72 -8.55 -8.15
C HIS A 226 -4.13 -8.11 -6.81
N LEU A 227 -4.91 -8.16 -5.72
CA LEU A 227 -4.48 -7.66 -4.42
C LEU A 227 -3.42 -8.59 -3.81
N LEU A 228 -2.28 -8.02 -3.44
CA LEU A 228 -1.17 -8.68 -2.77
C LEU A 228 -0.94 -8.06 -1.39
N LYS A 229 -0.57 -8.87 -0.41
CA LYS A 229 -0.06 -8.36 0.87
C LYS A 229 1.20 -7.55 0.61
N TYR A 230 1.27 -6.33 1.13
CA TYR A 230 2.51 -5.56 1.06
C TYR A 230 3.60 -6.31 1.87
N PRO A 231 4.85 -6.44 1.38
CA PRO A 231 5.84 -7.37 1.90
C PRO A 231 6.50 -6.93 3.22
N VAL A 232 5.69 -6.65 4.23
CA VAL A 232 6.11 -6.34 5.59
C VAL A 232 5.49 -7.31 6.59
N LYS A 233 6.26 -7.64 7.62
CA LYS A 233 5.81 -8.29 8.83
C LYS A 233 5.51 -7.20 9.87
N VAL A 234 4.36 -7.31 10.52
CA VAL A 234 3.96 -6.43 11.62
C VAL A 234 3.84 -7.31 12.86
N GLU A 235 4.54 -6.95 13.93
CA GLU A 235 4.44 -7.61 15.23
C GLU A 235 3.31 -7.00 16.07
N ALA A 236 2.88 -7.70 17.13
CA ALA A 236 1.79 -7.25 18.01
C ALA A 236 2.04 -5.87 18.65
N ASN A 237 3.30 -5.54 18.94
CA ASN A 237 3.70 -4.23 19.49
C ASN A 237 3.84 -3.12 18.43
N GLY A 238 3.45 -3.39 17.18
CA GLY A 238 3.56 -2.45 16.07
C GLY A 238 4.94 -2.35 15.43
N LYS A 239 5.91 -3.20 15.80
CA LYS A 239 7.20 -3.26 15.11
C LYS A 239 7.00 -3.77 13.67
N VAL A 240 7.59 -3.06 12.71
CA VAL A 240 7.56 -3.42 11.29
C VAL A 240 8.92 -3.99 10.90
N GLY A 241 8.92 -5.13 10.22
CA GLY A 241 10.12 -5.80 9.73
C GLY A 241 9.86 -6.51 8.40
N PRO A 242 10.88 -7.10 7.77
CA PRO A 242 10.70 -7.85 6.53
C PRO A 242 9.85 -9.09 6.75
N LEU A 243 9.11 -9.52 5.72
CA LEU A 243 8.56 -10.87 5.70
C LEU A 243 9.70 -11.89 5.72
N PRO A 244 9.57 -13.01 6.45
CA PRO A 244 10.53 -14.10 6.40
C PRO A 244 10.78 -14.53 4.95
N ASP A 245 12.05 -14.79 4.61
CA ASP A 245 12.50 -15.22 3.28
C ASP A 245 12.24 -14.20 2.14
N CYS A 246 11.91 -12.95 2.46
CA CYS A 246 11.72 -11.84 1.51
C CYS A 246 12.66 -10.68 1.84
N GLU A 247 13.96 -10.85 1.62
CA GLU A 247 14.96 -9.75 1.76
C GLU A 247 15.02 -8.83 0.52
N GLU A 248 14.36 -9.20 -0.58
CA GLU A 248 14.30 -8.46 -1.85
C GLU A 248 12.91 -8.56 -2.49
N PHE A 249 12.42 -7.49 -3.16
CA PHE A 249 11.24 -7.61 -4.01
C PHE A 249 11.61 -8.48 -5.23
N PRO A 250 10.72 -9.39 -5.67
CA PRO A 250 11.11 -10.39 -6.67
C PRO A 250 11.51 -9.75 -7.98
N ASP A 251 12.54 -10.32 -8.62
CA ASP A 251 13.02 -9.96 -9.96
C ASP A 251 13.63 -8.55 -10.10
N VAL A 252 13.48 -7.68 -9.10
CA VAL A 252 14.07 -6.33 -9.05
C VAL A 252 15.23 -6.20 -8.07
N GLY A 253 15.39 -7.12 -7.12
CA GLY A 253 16.54 -7.17 -6.22
C GLY A 253 16.59 -6.04 -5.17
N VAL A 254 15.45 -5.40 -4.89
CA VAL A 254 15.37 -4.27 -3.96
C VAL A 254 14.37 -4.58 -2.86
N LEU A 255 14.86 -4.96 -1.67
CA LEU A 255 14.16 -4.71 -0.40
C LEU A 255 15.20 -4.32 0.68
N GLU A 256 16.16 -3.46 0.32
CA GLU A 256 17.04 -2.77 1.26
C GLU A 256 16.29 -1.71 2.15
N PHE A 257 14.96 -1.81 2.21
CA PHE A 257 14.01 -0.88 2.83
C PHE A 257 13.99 -0.96 4.36
N LEU A 258 14.16 -2.16 4.94
CA LEU A 258 13.88 -2.41 6.37
C LEU A 258 15.16 -2.51 7.21
N THR A 259 16.28 -2.93 6.61
CA THR A 259 17.57 -3.08 7.30
C THR A 259 18.15 -1.74 7.77
N LYS A 260 17.74 -0.62 7.16
CA LYS A 260 18.19 0.74 7.52
C LYS A 260 17.23 1.50 8.46
N ILE A 261 16.09 0.91 8.83
CA ILE A 261 15.16 1.54 9.80
C ILE A 261 15.85 1.73 11.16
N ASP A 262 16.66 0.76 11.61
CA ASP A 262 17.40 0.87 12.87
C ASP A 262 18.61 1.83 12.81
N ALA A 263 19.21 2.04 11.64
CA ALA A 263 20.40 2.89 11.49
C ALA A 263 20.08 4.41 11.48
N THR A 264 18.80 4.77 11.29
CA THR A 264 18.38 6.17 11.07
C THR A 264 17.51 6.73 12.20
N VAL A 265 17.49 6.07 13.37
CA VAL A 265 16.76 6.52 14.57
C VAL A 265 17.27 7.87 15.11
N THR A 266 18.42 8.38 14.63
CA THR A 266 19.04 9.60 15.15
C THR A 266 18.62 10.91 14.45
N VAL A 267 17.89 10.89 13.33
CA VAL A 267 17.74 12.13 12.49
C VAL A 267 16.31 12.68 12.32
N LEU A 268 15.24 11.90 12.53
CA LEU A 268 13.87 12.36 12.25
C LEU A 268 13.02 12.55 13.51
N ASN A 269 13.43 13.51 14.36
CA ASN A 269 12.62 14.02 15.47
C ASN A 269 11.62 15.13 15.06
N TYR A 270 11.29 15.25 13.77
CA TYR A 270 10.40 16.30 13.26
C TYR A 270 9.47 15.74 12.17
N ALA A 271 8.35 15.15 12.57
CA ALA A 271 7.19 14.98 11.70
C ALA A 271 5.94 14.93 12.58
N THR A 272 5.41 16.11 12.89
CA THR A 272 4.10 16.31 13.48
C THR A 272 3.04 15.77 12.52
N LEU A 273 2.28 14.75 12.93
CA LEU A 273 1.06 14.34 12.23
C LEU A 273 -0.04 15.39 12.49
N ILE A 274 -0.71 15.81 11.42
CA ILE A 274 -2.06 16.39 11.45
C ILE A 274 -3.04 15.24 11.31
#